data_AF-A0A0K2YNR0-F1
#
_entry.id   AF-A0A0K2YNR0-F1
#
_cell.length_a   1.000
_cell.length_b   1.000
_cell.length_c   1.000
_cell.angle_alpha   90.00
_cell.angle_beta   90.00
_cell.angle_gamma   90.00
#
_symmetry.space_group_name_H-M   'P 1'
#
loop_
_entity.id
_entity.type
_entity.pdbx_description
1 polymer ?
#
loop_
_entity_poly.entity_id
_entity_poly.type
_entity_poly.pdbx_seq_one_letter_code
_entity_poly.pdbx_strand_id
1 'polypeptide(L)'
;MTMLGQYVPGFSLVHRMPPIAKLAILVVVLLTMAIAVREPWHLVPAAALTVIAYGLSRIGPRAALNQLRPAVWMLLFVGAFQWLFTGWQRALVVCGVLGLSVAWAALVSLTTRVLDMLDAIHTLLGPLRPFGVNTDRVGLVLAMTIRCIPLISGLVADVTEARKARGLGFSIRALAVPVVIGALRTADAMGEALAARGVDD
;
A
#
# COMPACT_ATOMS: atom_id res chain seq x y z
N MET A 1 -10.18 16.09 -3.22
CA MET A 1 -10.04 14.71 -2.69
C MET A 1 -8.58 14.33 -2.86
N THR A 2 -7.84 14.16 -1.78
CA THR A 2 -6.42 13.75 -1.84
C THR A 2 -6.36 12.35 -2.48
N MET A 3 -5.94 12.28 -3.74
CA MET A 3 -6.08 11.12 -4.63
C MET A 3 -5.12 9.94 -4.34
N LEU A 4 -4.42 9.93 -3.20
CA LEU A 4 -3.42 8.89 -2.89
C LEU A 4 -3.45 8.51 -1.41
N GLY A 5 -4.44 7.68 -1.05
CA GLY A 5 -4.35 6.79 0.11
C GLY A 5 -5.17 7.19 1.34
N GLN A 6 -5.63 6.16 2.06
CA GLN A 6 -6.31 6.23 3.37
C GLN A 6 -5.33 6.55 4.52
N TYR A 7 -4.23 7.24 4.25
CA TYR A 7 -3.23 7.57 5.25
C TYR A 7 -3.82 8.56 6.27
N VAL A 8 -3.77 8.19 7.55
CA VAL A 8 -4.19 9.08 8.63
C VAL A 8 -2.94 9.76 9.18
N PRO A 9 -2.77 11.08 9.03
CA PRO A 9 -1.61 11.77 9.58
C PRO A 9 -1.59 11.65 11.10
N GLY A 10 -0.50 11.10 11.64
CA GLY A 10 -0.28 10.93 13.07
C GLY A 10 1.20 11.08 13.45
N PHE A 11 1.45 11.46 14.70
CA PHE A 11 2.81 11.71 15.24
C PHE A 11 3.35 10.57 16.14
N SER A 12 2.79 9.36 16.05
CA SER A 12 3.19 8.27 16.95
C SER A 12 4.53 7.62 16.58
N LEU A 13 5.14 6.92 17.53
CA LEU A 13 6.40 6.16 17.33
C LEU A 13 6.31 5.21 16.13
N VAL A 14 5.13 4.61 15.94
CA VAL A 14 4.84 3.75 14.79
C VAL A 14 4.89 4.56 13.49
N HIS A 15 4.39 5.79 13.43
CA HIS A 15 4.50 6.61 12.22
C HIS A 15 5.94 6.96 11.84
N ARG A 16 6.85 7.07 12.82
CA ARG A 16 8.25 7.44 12.59
C ARG A 16 9.16 6.27 12.20
N MET A 17 8.69 5.03 12.31
CA MET A 17 9.48 3.86 11.87
C MET A 17 9.62 3.81 10.34
N PRO A 18 10.80 3.40 9.83
CA PRO A 18 10.98 3.19 8.40
C PRO A 18 10.00 2.12 7.91
N PRO A 19 9.39 2.29 6.72
CA PRO A 19 8.34 1.38 6.24
C PRO A 19 8.82 -0.07 6.09
N ILE A 20 10.10 -0.28 5.74
CA ILE A 20 10.72 -1.61 5.66
C ILE A 20 10.63 -2.33 7.00
N ALA A 21 10.92 -1.65 8.11
CA ALA A 21 10.85 -2.26 9.43
C ALA A 21 9.40 -2.56 9.83
N LYS A 22 8.43 -1.72 9.43
CA LYS A 22 7.00 -2.01 9.63
C LYS A 22 6.56 -3.26 8.87
N LEU A 23 6.98 -3.40 7.61
CA LEU A 23 6.70 -4.59 6.80
C LEU A 23 7.37 -5.83 7.39
N ALA A 24 8.61 -5.72 7.87
CA ALA A 24 9.29 -6.82 8.55
C ALA A 24 8.54 -7.23 9.84
N ILE A 25 8.11 -6.26 10.67
CA ILE A 25 7.29 -6.53 11.85
C ILE A 25 5.98 -7.20 11.46
N LEU A 26 5.29 -6.71 10.43
CA LEU A 26 4.06 -7.30 9.93
C LEU A 26 4.28 -8.77 9.56
N VAL A 27 5.31 -9.07 8.77
CA VAL A 27 5.64 -10.45 8.37
C VAL A 27 5.94 -11.32 9.59
N VAL A 28 6.76 -10.84 10.53
CA VAL A 28 7.11 -11.58 11.74
C VAL A 28 5.87 -11.85 12.59
N VAL A 29 4.99 -10.85 12.77
CA VAL A 29 3.74 -11.01 13.53
C VAL A 29 2.80 -12.00 12.85
N LEU A 30 2.64 -11.92 11.53
CA LEU A 30 1.78 -12.85 10.79
C LEU A 30 2.31 -14.30 10.87
N LEU A 31 3.63 -14.49 10.70
CA LEU A 31 4.25 -15.82 10.82
C LEU A 31 4.14 -16.37 12.23
N THR A 32 4.42 -15.55 13.25
CA THR A 32 4.29 -15.96 14.65
C THR A 32 2.85 -16.31 14.99
N MET A 33 1.86 -15.52 14.55
CA MET A 33 0.44 -15.87 14.72
C MET A 33 0.08 -17.18 14.02
N ALA A 34 0.52 -17.37 12.77
CA ALA A 34 0.22 -18.58 12.01
C ALA A 34 0.79 -19.86 12.65
N ILE A 35 1.94 -19.78 13.32
CA ILE A 35 2.60 -20.94 13.92
C ILE A 35 2.15 -21.17 15.38
N ALA A 36 2.05 -20.10 16.17
CA ALA A 36 1.80 -20.16 17.60
C ALA A 36 0.31 -20.29 17.96
N VAL A 37 -0.60 -19.72 17.16
CA VAL A 37 -2.03 -19.75 17.45
C VAL A 37 -2.65 -21.03 16.90
N ARG A 38 -2.61 -22.08 17.72
CA ARG A 38 -3.26 -23.37 17.43
C ARG A 38 -4.52 -23.61 18.25
N GLU A 39 -4.55 -23.06 19.46
CA GLU A 39 -5.66 -23.17 20.39
C GLU A 39 -6.38 -21.83 20.57
N PRO A 40 -7.69 -21.82 20.88
CA PRO A 40 -8.45 -20.59 21.07
C PRO A 40 -7.85 -19.67 22.14
N TRP A 41 -7.19 -20.22 23.16
CA TRP A 41 -6.59 -19.43 24.24
C TRP A 41 -5.38 -18.61 23.77
N HIS A 42 -4.69 -19.04 22.72
CA HIS A 42 -3.57 -18.30 22.13
C HIS A 42 -4.02 -17.04 21.37
N LEU A 43 -5.33 -16.88 21.10
CA LEU A 43 -5.88 -15.65 20.53
C LEU A 43 -5.82 -14.48 21.50
N VAL A 44 -5.88 -14.72 22.81
CA VAL A 44 -5.86 -13.67 23.83
C VAL A 44 -4.57 -12.85 23.78
N PRO A 45 -3.36 -13.44 23.85
CA PRO A 45 -2.12 -12.67 23.73
C PRO A 45 -1.96 -12.01 22.34
N ALA A 46 -2.41 -12.67 21.28
CA ALA A 46 -2.38 -12.13 19.92
C ALA A 46 -3.29 -10.88 19.77
N ALA A 47 -4.48 -10.92 20.35
CA ALA A 47 -5.40 -9.79 20.40
C ALA A 47 -4.84 -8.66 21.27
N ALA A 48 -4.29 -8.97 22.45
CA ALA A 48 -3.66 -7.99 23.33
C ALA A 48 -2.52 -7.24 22.62
N LEU A 49 -1.64 -7.97 21.94
CA LEU A 49 -0.55 -7.38 21.14
C LEU A 49 -1.10 -6.42 20.07
N THR A 50 -2.17 -6.81 19.38
CA THR A 50 -2.80 -5.99 18.34
C THR A 50 -3.41 -4.72 18.93
N VAL A 51 -4.11 -4.81 20.06
CA VAL A 51 -4.68 -3.64 20.75
C VAL A 51 -3.57 -2.68 21.20
N ILE A 52 -2.48 -3.21 21.77
CA ILE A 52 -1.32 -2.41 22.18
C ILE A 52 -0.72 -1.69 20.97
N ALA A 53 -0.55 -2.37 19.84
CA ALA A 53 -0.01 -1.77 18.61
C ALA A 53 -0.88 -0.63 18.07
N TYR A 54 -2.20 -0.80 18.08
CA TYR A 54 -3.16 0.25 17.70
C TYR A 54 -3.15 1.43 18.68
N GLY A 55 -3.07 1.15 19.99
CA GLY A 55 -2.96 2.17 21.04
C GLY A 55 -1.68 2.99 20.91
N LEU A 56 -0.54 2.32 20.69
CA LEU A 56 0.76 2.96 20.49
C LEU A 56 0.76 3.80 19.20
N SER A 57 0.01 3.37 18.18
CA SER A 57 -0.15 4.10 16.93
C SER A 57 -1.06 5.33 17.04
N ARG A 58 -1.81 5.47 18.14
CA ARG A 58 -2.81 6.53 18.40
C ARG A 58 -3.87 6.66 17.30
N ILE A 59 -4.27 5.53 16.71
CA ILE A 59 -5.31 5.51 15.68
C ILE A 59 -6.67 5.44 16.34
N GLY A 60 -7.60 6.29 15.91
CA GLY A 60 -8.97 6.27 16.43
C GLY A 60 -9.66 4.93 16.14
N PRO A 61 -10.40 4.34 17.10
CA PRO A 61 -11.06 3.04 16.93
C PRO A 61 -12.05 3.02 15.75
N ARG A 62 -12.62 4.18 15.41
CA ARG A 62 -13.48 4.35 14.22
C ARG A 62 -12.76 4.07 12.90
N ALA A 63 -11.50 4.51 12.78
CA ALA A 63 -10.70 4.25 11.57
C ALA A 63 -10.38 2.76 11.43
N ALA A 64 -10.01 2.11 12.54
CA ALA A 64 -9.79 0.66 12.58
C ALA A 64 -11.05 -0.13 12.19
N LEU A 65 -12.20 0.18 12.80
CA LEU A 65 -13.46 -0.51 12.54
C LEU A 65 -13.95 -0.32 11.10
N ASN A 66 -13.77 0.86 10.50
CA ASN A 66 -14.14 1.09 9.11
C ASN A 66 -13.35 0.19 8.13
N GLN A 67 -12.13 -0.18 8.47
CA GLN A 67 -11.28 -1.02 7.64
C GLN A 67 -11.52 -2.52 7.87
N LEU A 68 -11.97 -2.89 9.07
CA LEU A 68 -12.43 -4.25 9.38
C LEU A 68 -13.82 -4.54 8.81
N ARG A 69 -14.67 -3.51 8.62
CA ARG A 69 -16.06 -3.66 8.17
C ARG A 69 -16.22 -4.47 6.87
N PRO A 70 -15.42 -4.27 5.81
CA PRO A 70 -15.48 -5.11 4.61
C PRO A 70 -15.05 -6.56 4.90
N ALA A 71 -14.07 -6.75 5.78
CA ALA A 71 -13.55 -8.07 6.13
C ALA A 71 -14.55 -8.89 6.95
N VAL A 72 -15.46 -8.26 7.73
CA VAL A 72 -16.48 -8.98 8.52
C VAL A 72 -17.31 -9.93 7.65
N TRP A 73 -17.71 -9.52 6.44
CA TRP A 73 -18.46 -10.40 5.54
C TRP A 73 -17.66 -11.63 5.11
N MET A 74 -16.37 -11.43 4.79
CA MET A 74 -15.44 -12.52 4.50
C MET A 74 -15.26 -13.45 5.71
N LEU A 75 -15.03 -12.88 6.91
CA LEU A 75 -14.85 -13.65 8.14
C LEU A 75 -16.10 -14.47 8.49
N LEU A 76 -17.29 -13.91 8.27
CA LEU A 76 -18.56 -14.59 8.54
C LEU A 76 -18.74 -15.78 7.59
N PHE A 77 -18.44 -15.61 6.31
CA PHE A 77 -18.49 -16.70 5.33
C PHE A 77 -17.49 -17.82 5.65
N VAL A 78 -16.23 -17.45 5.91
CA VAL A 78 -15.18 -18.42 6.28
C VAL A 78 -15.50 -19.12 7.59
N GLY A 79 -16.01 -18.38 8.58
CA GLY A 79 -16.38 -18.91 9.89
C GLY A 79 -17.54 -19.89 9.81
N ALA A 80 -18.56 -19.60 9.00
CA ALA A 80 -19.69 -20.50 8.78
C ALA A 80 -19.22 -21.83 8.16
N PHE A 81 -18.36 -21.76 7.13
CA PHE A 81 -17.76 -22.95 6.52
C PHE A 81 -16.91 -23.73 7.53
N GLN A 82 -16.00 -23.07 8.24
CA GLN A 82 -15.14 -23.76 9.21
C GLN A 82 -15.96 -24.40 10.33
N TRP A 83 -17.00 -23.73 10.82
CA TRP A 83 -17.84 -24.30 11.87
C TRP A 83 -18.54 -25.57 11.39
N LEU A 84 -19.06 -25.58 10.15
CA LEU A 84 -19.76 -26.73 9.59
C LEU A 84 -18.83 -27.93 9.34
N PHE A 85 -17.60 -27.70 8.88
CA PHE A 85 -16.68 -28.77 8.44
C PHE A 85 -15.64 -29.19 9.48
N THR A 86 -15.17 -28.28 10.34
CA THR A 86 -14.01 -28.52 11.23
C THR A 86 -14.30 -28.27 12.70
N GLY A 87 -15.48 -27.75 13.03
CA GLY A 87 -15.95 -27.50 14.38
C GLY A 87 -15.70 -26.08 14.89
N TRP A 88 -16.36 -25.72 15.98
CA TRP A 88 -16.41 -24.35 16.49
C TRP A 88 -15.05 -23.82 16.97
N GLN A 89 -14.20 -24.68 17.55
CA GLN A 89 -12.87 -24.29 18.05
C GLN A 89 -11.94 -23.86 16.93
N ARG A 90 -11.87 -24.64 15.84
CA ARG A 90 -11.05 -24.31 14.67
C ARG A 90 -11.60 -23.09 13.93
N ALA A 91 -12.93 -22.97 13.82
CA ALA A 91 -13.54 -21.78 13.25
C ALA A 91 -13.12 -20.51 13.99
N LEU A 92 -13.15 -20.52 15.33
CA LEU A 92 -12.69 -19.39 16.15
C LEU A 92 -11.20 -19.07 15.93
N VAL A 93 -10.33 -20.08 15.91
CA VAL A 93 -8.89 -19.89 15.67
C VAL A 93 -8.64 -19.27 14.30
N VAL A 94 -9.23 -19.84 13.24
CA VAL A 94 -9.03 -19.37 11.86
C VAL A 94 -9.58 -17.95 11.68
N CYS A 95 -10.83 -17.70 12.11
CA CYS A 95 -11.43 -16.37 12.02
C CYS A 95 -10.66 -15.34 12.87
N GLY A 96 -10.23 -15.72 14.07
CA GLY A 96 -9.44 -14.86 14.95
C GLY A 96 -8.11 -14.48 14.32
N VAL A 97 -7.34 -15.45 13.82
CA VAL A 97 -6.05 -15.20 13.15
C VAL A 97 -6.25 -14.33 11.90
N LEU A 98 -7.25 -14.64 11.07
CA LEU A 98 -7.55 -13.83 9.88
C LEU A 98 -7.94 -12.39 10.24
N GLY A 99 -8.81 -12.21 11.24
CA GLY A 99 -9.24 -10.89 11.69
C GLY A 99 -8.09 -10.05 12.25
N LEU A 100 -7.24 -10.65 13.08
CA LEU A 100 -6.05 -9.99 13.62
C LEU A 100 -5.03 -9.68 12.53
N SER A 101 -4.87 -10.57 11.54
CA SER A 101 -4.00 -10.35 10.37
C SER A 101 -4.47 -9.16 9.54
N VAL A 102 -5.78 -9.07 9.28
CA VAL A 102 -6.38 -7.93 8.59
C VAL A 102 -6.17 -6.64 9.39
N ALA A 103 -6.31 -6.67 10.71
CA ALA A 103 -6.05 -5.52 11.56
C ALA A 103 -4.57 -5.07 11.47
N TRP A 104 -3.62 -6.00 11.52
CA TRP A 104 -2.20 -5.66 11.34
C TRP A 104 -1.89 -5.07 9.97
N ALA A 105 -2.45 -5.62 8.90
CA ALA A 105 -2.31 -5.07 7.56
C ALA A 105 -2.90 -3.66 7.46
N ALA A 106 -4.12 -3.47 7.99
CA ALA A 106 -4.79 -2.17 8.10
C ALA A 106 -3.94 -1.14 8.86
N LEU A 107 -3.32 -1.55 9.97
CA LEU A 107 -2.42 -0.71 10.76
C LEU A 107 -1.25 -0.18 9.92
N VAL A 108 -0.60 -1.04 9.14
CA VAL A 108 0.50 -0.63 8.26
C VAL A 108 0.01 0.30 7.16
N SER A 109 -1.14 0.01 6.53
CA SER A 109 -1.73 0.85 5.49
C SER A 109 -2.14 2.25 6.00
N LEU A 110 -2.68 2.35 7.21
CA LEU A 110 -3.07 3.64 7.80
C LEU A 110 -1.88 4.49 8.21
N THR A 111 -0.78 3.85 8.64
CA THR A 111 0.41 4.51 9.21
C THR A 111 1.53 4.77 8.21
N THR A 112 1.38 4.35 6.96
CA THR A 112 2.43 4.44 5.91
C THR A 112 1.88 5.13 4.68
N ARG A 113 2.59 6.15 4.18
CA ARG A 113 2.19 6.83 2.94
C ARG A 113 2.57 5.98 1.74
N VAL A 114 1.84 6.16 0.63
CA VAL A 114 2.12 5.44 -0.62
C VAL A 114 3.55 5.73 -1.12
N LEU A 115 4.00 6.99 -1.03
CA LEU A 115 5.37 7.37 -1.41
C LEU A 115 6.42 6.67 -0.54
N ASP A 116 6.26 6.69 0.79
CA ASP A 116 7.19 6.01 1.70
C ASP A 116 7.26 4.49 1.41
N MET A 117 6.13 3.89 1.01
CA MET A 117 6.09 2.47 0.62
C MET A 117 6.87 2.21 -0.68
N LEU A 118 6.79 3.11 -1.66
CA LEU A 118 7.56 3.03 -2.90
C LEU A 118 9.07 3.13 -2.64
N ASP A 119 9.49 4.04 -1.76
CA ASP A 119 10.90 4.20 -1.36
C ASP A 119 11.43 2.99 -0.59
N ALA A 120 10.58 2.34 0.21
CA ALA A 120 10.92 1.11 0.91
C ALA A 120 11.15 -0.06 -0.06
N ILE A 121 10.30 -0.20 -1.09
CA ILE A 121 10.49 -1.20 -2.15
C ILE A 121 11.82 -0.96 -2.87
N HIS A 122 12.16 0.30 -3.16
CA HIS A 122 13.44 0.65 -3.78
C HIS A 122 14.64 0.16 -2.99
N THR A 123 14.63 0.42 -1.69
CA THR A 123 15.72 0.05 -0.79
C THR A 123 15.84 -1.48 -0.68
N LEU A 124 14.70 -2.19 -0.70
CA LEU A 124 14.66 -3.65 -0.69
C LEU A 124 15.16 -4.28 -2.00
N LEU A 125 15.12 -3.55 -3.12
CA LEU A 125 15.71 -3.98 -4.40
C LEU A 125 17.23 -3.76 -4.45
N GLY A 126 17.78 -2.89 -3.59
CA GLY A 126 19.21 -2.64 -3.44
C GLY A 126 20.10 -3.89 -3.27
N PRO A 127 19.76 -4.89 -2.42
CA PRO A 127 20.57 -6.10 -2.26
C PRO A 127 20.58 -7.04 -3.47
N LEU A 128 19.79 -6.80 -4.53
CA LEU A 128 19.86 -7.58 -5.78
C LEU A 128 20.97 -7.09 -6.74
N ARG A 129 21.73 -6.05 -6.37
CA ARG A 129 22.96 -5.56 -7.06
C ARG A 129 23.91 -6.67 -7.57
N PRO A 130 24.34 -7.63 -6.73
CA PRO A 130 25.31 -8.65 -7.15
C PRO A 130 24.77 -9.64 -8.19
N PHE A 131 23.46 -9.66 -8.47
CA PHE A 131 22.84 -10.50 -9.49
C PHE A 131 22.83 -9.85 -10.89
N GLY A 132 23.60 -8.78 -11.10
CA GLY A 132 23.72 -8.09 -12.40
C GLY A 132 22.73 -6.94 -12.60
N VAL A 133 22.03 -6.51 -11.54
CA VAL A 133 21.12 -5.37 -11.60
C VAL A 133 21.90 -4.07 -11.39
N ASN A 134 21.95 -3.20 -12.40
CA ASN A 134 22.53 -1.85 -12.26
C ASN A 134 21.58 -0.98 -11.44
N THR A 135 21.82 -0.90 -10.13
CA THR A 135 20.97 -0.13 -9.22
C THR A 135 20.99 1.36 -9.43
N ASP A 136 22.01 1.90 -10.10
CA ASP A 136 22.05 3.34 -10.39
C ASP A 136 21.05 3.67 -11.49
N ARG A 137 20.94 2.83 -12.52
CA ARG A 137 19.87 2.92 -13.54
C ARG A 137 18.49 2.67 -12.93
N VAL A 138 18.34 1.67 -12.06
CA VAL A 138 17.05 1.41 -11.38
C VAL A 138 16.64 2.59 -10.50
N GLY A 139 17.58 3.15 -9.74
CA GLY A 139 17.33 4.31 -8.89
C GLY A 139 16.97 5.55 -9.69
N LEU A 140 17.62 5.77 -10.83
CA LEU A 140 17.26 6.83 -11.76
C LEU A 140 15.83 6.64 -12.29
N VAL A 141 15.49 5.44 -12.78
CA VAL A 141 14.15 5.14 -13.31
C VAL A 141 13.09 5.35 -12.23
N LEU A 142 13.35 4.92 -10.99
CA LEU A 142 12.39 5.12 -9.92
C LEU A 142 12.25 6.59 -9.51
N ALA A 143 13.36 7.33 -9.38
CA ALA A 143 13.32 8.75 -9.07
C ALA A 143 12.56 9.54 -10.16
N MET A 144 12.80 9.21 -11.43
CA MET A 144 12.05 9.77 -12.55
C MET A 144 10.59 9.35 -12.51
N THR A 145 10.27 8.11 -12.17
CA THR A 145 8.88 7.63 -12.03
C THR A 145 8.14 8.42 -10.95
N ILE A 146 8.74 8.59 -9.77
CA ILE A 146 8.15 9.37 -8.66
C ILE A 146 7.91 10.83 -9.10
N ARG A 147 8.85 11.43 -9.84
CA ARG A 147 8.71 12.77 -10.42
C ARG A 147 7.65 12.84 -11.53
N CYS A 148 7.45 11.78 -12.30
CA CYS A 148 6.46 11.72 -13.37
C CYS A 148 5.02 11.62 -12.85
N ILE A 149 4.79 11.03 -11.67
CA ILE A 149 3.45 10.93 -11.06
C ILE A 149 2.75 12.31 -10.97
N PRO A 150 3.34 13.36 -10.38
CA PRO A 150 2.72 14.69 -10.34
C PRO A 150 2.64 15.37 -11.72
N LEU A 151 3.56 15.08 -12.64
CA LEU A 151 3.50 15.64 -13.99
C LEU A 151 2.29 15.09 -14.78
N ILE A 152 2.08 13.78 -14.72
CA ILE A 152 0.95 13.13 -15.38
C ILE A 152 -0.37 13.55 -14.74
N SER A 153 -0.41 13.73 -13.41
CA SER A 153 -1.64 14.19 -12.75
C SER A 153 -2.02 15.62 -13.16
N GLY A 154 -1.03 16.51 -13.35
CA GLY A 154 -1.24 17.83 -13.94
C GLY A 154 -1.78 17.75 -15.38
N LEU A 155 -1.15 16.95 -16.23
CA LEU A 155 -1.60 16.74 -17.61
C LEU A 155 -3.05 16.22 -17.69
N VAL A 156 -3.42 15.28 -16.82
CA VAL A 156 -4.80 14.76 -16.74
C VAL A 156 -5.77 15.86 -16.31
N ALA A 157 -5.38 16.73 -15.38
CA ALA A 157 -6.21 17.86 -14.94
C ALA A 157 -6.44 18.86 -16.08
N ASP A 158 -5.38 19.26 -16.79
CA ASP A 158 -5.45 20.20 -17.91
C ASP A 158 -6.32 19.65 -19.05
N VAL A 159 -6.13 18.37 -19.42
CA VAL A 159 -6.95 17.72 -20.45
C VAL A 159 -8.41 17.63 -20.01
N THR A 160 -8.66 17.36 -18.73
CA THR A 160 -10.02 17.30 -18.19
C THR A 160 -10.72 18.66 -18.26
N GLU A 161 -10.01 19.74 -17.94
CA GLU A 161 -10.54 21.11 -18.02
C GLU A 161 -10.81 21.53 -19.47
N ALA A 162 -9.86 21.29 -20.37
CA ALA A 162 -10.01 21.56 -21.80
C ALA A 162 -11.18 20.76 -22.41
N ARG A 163 -11.36 19.51 -21.99
CA ARG A 163 -12.46 18.65 -22.43
C ARG A 163 -13.81 19.17 -21.95
N LYS A 164 -13.90 19.62 -20.69
CA LYS A 164 -15.11 20.24 -20.13
C LYS A 164 -15.48 21.53 -20.86
N ALA A 165 -14.50 22.39 -21.15
CA ALA A 165 -14.72 23.63 -21.90
C ALA A 165 -15.25 23.38 -23.33
N ARG A 166 -14.89 22.26 -23.95
CA ARG A 166 -15.38 21.83 -25.27
C ARG A 166 -16.74 21.14 -25.25
N GLY A 167 -17.40 21.03 -24.10
CA GLY A 167 -18.68 20.32 -23.97
C GLY A 167 -18.60 18.82 -24.21
N LEU A 168 -17.39 18.26 -24.26
CA LEU A 168 -17.17 16.83 -24.46
C LEU A 168 -17.43 16.14 -23.12
N GLY A 169 -18.65 15.62 -22.92
CA GLY A 169 -19.04 14.76 -21.78
C GLY A 169 -18.13 13.54 -21.61
N PHE A 170 -18.44 12.57 -20.72
CA PHE A 170 -17.58 11.42 -20.32
C PHE A 170 -17.12 10.46 -21.44
N SER A 171 -16.38 10.97 -22.43
CA SER A 171 -15.73 10.23 -23.51
C SER A 171 -14.32 9.85 -23.08
N ILE A 172 -14.09 8.54 -22.97
CA ILE A 172 -12.80 7.95 -22.63
C ILE A 172 -11.75 8.32 -23.68
N ARG A 173 -12.10 8.27 -24.97
CA ARG A 173 -11.17 8.62 -26.06
C ARG A 173 -10.73 10.08 -26.00
N ALA A 174 -11.64 10.99 -25.65
CA ALA A 174 -11.35 12.42 -25.55
C ALA A 174 -10.42 12.79 -24.38
N LEU A 175 -10.23 11.87 -23.42
CA LEU A 175 -9.28 12.02 -22.31
C LEU A 175 -7.99 11.22 -22.55
N ALA A 176 -8.12 9.95 -22.97
CA ALA A 176 -6.99 9.04 -23.09
C ALA A 176 -6.01 9.44 -24.20
N VAL A 177 -6.51 9.82 -25.39
CA VAL A 177 -5.63 10.15 -26.52
C VAL A 177 -4.74 11.37 -26.21
N PRO A 178 -5.28 12.51 -25.73
CA PRO A 178 -4.42 13.66 -25.39
C PRO A 178 -3.46 13.38 -24.23
N VAL A 179 -3.89 12.63 -23.22
CA VAL A 179 -3.02 12.27 -22.08
C VAL A 179 -1.87 11.36 -22.52
N VAL A 180 -2.13 10.36 -23.37
CA VAL A 180 -1.07 9.48 -23.89
C VAL A 180 -0.09 10.27 -24.75
N ILE A 181 -0.57 11.14 -25.64
CA ILE A 181 0.32 11.98 -26.47
C ILE A 181 1.16 12.92 -25.61
N GLY A 182 0.55 13.57 -24.60
CA GLY A 182 1.28 14.44 -23.68
C GLY A 182 2.31 13.68 -22.84
N ALA A 183 1.97 12.47 -22.39
CA ALA A 183 2.89 11.59 -21.66
C ALA A 183 4.07 11.16 -22.53
N LEU A 184 3.84 10.78 -23.79
CA LEU A 184 4.90 10.43 -24.74
C LEU A 184 5.84 11.62 -24.99
N ARG A 185 5.29 12.82 -25.26
CA ARG A 185 6.11 14.02 -25.42
C ARG A 185 6.93 14.36 -24.17
N THR A 186 6.37 14.14 -22.99
CA THR A 186 7.08 14.35 -21.73
C THR A 186 8.21 13.34 -21.58
N ALA A 187 7.98 12.07 -21.95
CA ALA A 187 9.00 11.03 -21.93
C ALA A 187 10.13 11.31 -22.91
N ASP A 188 9.82 11.74 -24.14
CA ASP A 188 10.82 12.11 -25.15
C ASP A 188 11.69 13.27 -24.65
N ALA A 189 11.07 14.35 -24.17
CA ALA A 189 11.81 15.50 -23.64
C ALA A 189 12.68 15.15 -22.42
N MET A 190 12.22 14.24 -21.55
CA MET A 190 13.01 13.73 -20.43
C MET A 190 14.18 12.85 -20.91
N GLY A 191 13.96 12.02 -21.93
CA GLY A 191 14.99 11.18 -22.53
C GLY A 191 16.09 12.02 -23.19
N GLU A 192 15.74 13.00 -23.99
CA GLU A 192 16.69 13.94 -24.61
C GLU A 192 17.52 14.69 -23.55
N ALA A 193 16.87 15.12 -22.46
CA ALA A 193 17.55 15.79 -21.36
C ALA A 193 18.49 14.86 -20.57
N LEU A 194 18.17 13.57 -20.44
CA LEU A 194 19.03 12.57 -19.80
C LEU A 194 20.23 12.22 -20.69
N ALA A 195 20.00 12.05 -22.00
CA ALA A 195 21.07 11.82 -22.97
C ALA A 195 22.06 12.99 -23.01
N ALA A 196 21.57 14.23 -23.01
CA ALA A 196 22.41 15.43 -22.95
C ALA A 196 23.24 15.55 -21.65
N ARG A 197 22.85 14.84 -20.60
CA ARG A 197 23.57 14.78 -19.31
C ARG A 197 24.54 13.59 -19.21
N GLY A 198 24.68 12.78 -20.25
CA GLY A 198 25.61 11.65 -20.29
C GLY A 198 25.19 10.45 -19.43
N VAL A 199 23.88 10.26 -19.22
CA VAL A 199 23.35 9.19 -18.36
C VAL A 199 23.35 7.81 -19.04
N ASP A 200 23.52 7.78 -20.37
CA ASP A 200 23.55 6.55 -21.17
C ASP A 200 24.98 6.06 -21.52
N ASP A 201 26.04 6.78 -21.13
CA ASP A 201 27.45 6.40 -21.26
C ASP A 201 28.00 5.71 -19.98
#